data_AF-A0A440LNB6-F1
#
_entry.id   AF-A0A440LNB6-F1
#
_cell.length_a   1.000
_cell.length_b   1.000
_cell.length_c   1.000
_cell.angle_alpha   90.00
_cell.angle_beta   90.00
_cell.angle_gamma   90.00
#
_symmetry.space_group_name_H-M   'P 1'
#
loop_
_entity.id
_entity.type
_entity.pdbx_description
1 polymer ?
#
loop_
_entity_poly.entity_id
_entity_poly.type
_entity_poly.pdbx_seq_one_letter_code
_entity_poly.pdbx_strand_id
1 'polypeptide(L)'
;MIVQFYGITFDLPVGWEDITDDLPEGSPPTLVKESDAGGALQFSIAKYRSGEKPNADFDVLRTFMIEFCRNNFIDIERIFERKFGDVMCVGVSSRTTDQTLSAWYLSNGTILHS
;
A
#
# COMPACT_ATOMS: atom_id res chain seq x y z
N MET A 1 -9.35 13.18 10.07
CA MET A 1 -10.42 13.05 9.05
C MET A 1 -10.60 11.56 8.80
N ILE A 2 -11.84 11.06 8.77
CA ILE A 2 -12.08 9.64 8.51
C ILE A 2 -12.32 9.47 7.00
N VAL A 3 -11.49 8.66 6.35
CA VAL A 3 -11.66 8.25 4.95
C VAL A 3 -11.94 6.76 4.90
N GLN A 4 -12.86 6.34 4.04
CA GLN A 4 -13.22 4.94 3.88
C GLN A 4 -13.20 4.56 2.40
N PHE A 5 -12.37 3.57 2.06
CA PHE A 5 -12.36 2.98 0.72
C PHE A 5 -12.19 1.47 0.82
N TYR A 6 -12.96 0.74 0.00
CA TYR A 6 -12.93 -0.72 -0.11
C TYR A 6 -13.02 -1.49 1.23
N GLY A 7 -13.73 -0.94 2.22
CA GLY A 7 -13.90 -1.56 3.54
C GLY A 7 -12.73 -1.38 4.50
N ILE A 8 -11.76 -0.51 4.16
CA ILE A 8 -10.72 -0.04 5.07
C ILE A 8 -11.06 1.38 5.49
N THR A 9 -10.88 1.67 6.78
CA THR A 9 -11.10 2.99 7.37
C THR A 9 -9.77 3.56 7.82
N PHE A 10 -9.48 4.79 7.40
CA PHE A 10 -8.29 5.54 7.79
C PHE A 10 -8.70 6.72 8.65
N ASP A 11 -8.06 6.88 9.80
CA ASP A 11 -8.09 8.11 10.55
C ASP A 11 -6.84 8.92 10.21
N LEU A 12 -7.02 9.92 9.34
CA LEU A 12 -5.94 10.73 8.81
C LEU A 12 -5.68 11.95 9.69
N PRO A 13 -4.40 12.30 9.94
CA PRO A 13 -4.04 13.56 10.57
C PRO A 13 -4.54 14.77 9.79
N VAL A 14 -4.61 15.94 10.45
CA VAL A 14 -4.96 17.21 9.81
C VAL A 14 -3.98 17.54 8.66
N GLY A 15 -4.51 18.10 7.57
CA GLY A 15 -3.75 18.49 6.38
C GLY A 15 -3.55 17.37 5.36
N TRP A 16 -4.20 16.22 5.55
CA TRP A 16 -4.38 15.20 4.51
C TRP A 16 -5.74 15.34 3.84
N GLU A 17 -5.77 15.14 2.54
CA GLU A 17 -6.95 15.24 1.70
C GLU A 17 -7.07 13.99 0.81
N ASP A 18 -8.31 13.58 0.52
CA ASP A 18 -8.61 12.57 -0.48
C ASP A 18 -8.90 13.26 -1.82
N ILE A 19 -8.04 13.02 -2.81
CA ILE A 19 -8.14 13.62 -4.15
C ILE A 19 -8.52 12.58 -5.20
N THR A 20 -9.04 11.43 -4.79
CA THR A 20 -9.33 10.31 -5.71
C THR A 20 -10.25 10.75 -6.86
N ASP A 21 -11.25 11.58 -6.56
CA ASP A 21 -12.23 12.07 -7.54
C ASP A 21 -11.69 13.18 -8.47
N ASP A 22 -10.54 13.77 -8.12
CA ASP A 22 -9.86 14.80 -8.94
C ASP A 22 -8.89 14.18 -9.97
N LEU A 23 -8.64 12.88 -9.86
CA LEU A 23 -7.75 12.13 -10.74
C LEU A 23 -8.52 11.51 -11.93
N PRO A 24 -7.83 11.12 -13.03
CA PRO A 24 -8.47 10.43 -14.14
C PRO A 24 -9.28 9.20 -13.70
N GLU A 25 -10.40 8.96 -14.37
CA GLU A 25 -11.26 7.80 -14.07
C GLU A 25 -10.45 6.49 -14.04
N GLY A 26 -10.66 5.69 -13.00
CA GLY A 26 -9.93 4.44 -12.78
C GLY A 26 -8.61 4.59 -12.01
N SER A 27 -8.25 5.80 -11.59
CA SER A 27 -7.10 6.02 -10.70
C SER A 27 -7.29 5.29 -9.35
N PRO A 28 -6.21 4.78 -8.74
CA PRO A 28 -6.27 4.20 -7.42
C PRO A 28 -6.65 5.28 -6.39
N PRO A 29 -7.30 4.89 -5.27
CA PRO A 29 -7.50 5.80 -4.15
C PRO A 29 -6.20 6.50 -3.77
N THR A 30 -6.24 7.82 -3.71
CA THR A 30 -5.05 8.66 -3.55
C THR A 30 -5.29 9.75 -2.51
N LEU A 31 -4.47 9.74 -1.48
CA LEU A 31 -4.45 10.76 -0.44
C LEU A 31 -3.22 11.65 -0.63
N VAL A 32 -3.35 12.95 -0.46
CA VAL A 32 -2.24 13.91 -0.52
C VAL A 32 -2.17 14.74 0.75
N LYS A 33 -0.97 15.24 1.05
CA LYS A 33 -0.77 16.19 2.14
C LYS A 33 -0.67 17.60 1.58
N GLU A 34 -1.48 18.53 2.07
CA GLU A 34 -1.57 19.94 1.62
C GLU A 34 -0.24 20.73 1.70
N SER A 35 0.82 20.20 2.32
CA SER A 35 2.10 20.90 2.46
C SER A 35 2.92 20.91 1.17
N ASP A 36 3.73 21.96 1.00
CA ASP A 36 4.70 22.24 -0.08
C ASP A 36 5.66 21.09 -0.47
N ALA A 37 5.73 20.02 0.33
CA ALA A 37 6.59 18.86 0.14
C ALA A 37 5.96 17.71 -0.70
N GLY A 38 4.71 17.83 -1.16
CA GLY A 38 4.18 17.03 -2.29
C GLY A 38 4.14 15.50 -2.10
N GLY A 39 3.77 15.02 -0.91
CA GLY A 39 3.62 13.57 -0.66
C GLY A 39 2.24 13.05 -1.06
N ALA A 40 2.20 11.94 -1.79
CA ALA A 40 0.98 11.19 -2.09
C ALA A 40 1.05 9.77 -1.51
N LEU A 41 -0.08 9.26 -1.05
CA LEU A 41 -0.28 7.89 -0.62
C LEU A 41 -1.36 7.24 -1.47
N GLN A 42 -0.98 6.24 -2.25
CA GLN A 42 -1.88 5.53 -3.15
C GLN A 42 -2.13 4.11 -2.66
N PHE A 43 -3.35 3.62 -2.87
CA PHE A 43 -3.77 2.31 -2.40
C PHE A 43 -4.21 1.43 -3.57
N SER A 44 -3.82 0.17 -3.53
CA SER A 44 -4.42 -0.88 -4.36
C SER A 44 -4.89 -2.01 -3.45
N ILE A 45 -6.16 -2.38 -3.58
CA ILE A 45 -6.82 -3.32 -2.66
C ILE A 45 -7.39 -4.47 -3.47
N ALA A 46 -6.91 -5.67 -3.18
CA ALA A 46 -7.44 -6.90 -3.75
C ALA A 46 -8.26 -7.65 -2.70
N LYS A 47 -9.49 -8.02 -3.06
CA LYS A 47 -10.35 -8.91 -2.26
C LYS A 47 -10.48 -10.26 -2.95
N TYR A 48 -10.11 -11.33 -2.25
CA TYR A 48 -10.40 -12.68 -2.67
C TYR A 48 -11.92 -12.87 -2.74
N ARG A 49 -12.40 -13.43 -3.85
CA ARG A 49 -13.84 -13.65 -4.07
C ARG A 49 -14.25 -15.11 -3.94
N SER A 50 -13.49 -16.05 -4.49
CA SER A 50 -13.83 -17.48 -4.54
C SER A 50 -12.67 -18.33 -5.08
N GLY A 51 -12.71 -19.65 -4.88
CA GLY A 51 -11.73 -20.61 -5.41
C GLY A 51 -10.91 -21.33 -4.33
N GLU A 52 -9.65 -21.62 -4.65
CA GLU A 52 -8.65 -22.01 -3.65
C GLU A 52 -8.18 -20.76 -2.91
N LYS A 53 -8.22 -20.80 -1.59
CA LYS A 53 -7.84 -19.66 -0.76
C LYS A 53 -6.33 -19.44 -0.88
N PRO A 54 -5.87 -18.26 -1.36
CA PRO A 54 -4.45 -18.00 -1.46
C PRO A 54 -3.83 -17.92 -0.06
N ASN A 55 -2.74 -18.65 0.14
CA ASN A 55 -1.90 -18.46 1.32
C ASN A 55 -0.96 -17.28 1.07
N ALA A 56 -1.37 -16.07 1.47
CA ALA A 56 -0.57 -14.85 1.32
C ALA A 56 0.29 -14.60 2.57
N ASP A 57 1.26 -15.47 2.79
CA ASP A 57 2.27 -15.37 3.86
C ASP A 57 3.44 -14.44 3.48
N PHE A 58 4.43 -14.33 4.38
CA PHE A 58 5.59 -13.45 4.17
C PHE A 58 6.38 -13.77 2.89
N ASP A 59 6.51 -15.04 2.50
CA ASP A 59 7.29 -15.40 1.31
C ASP A 59 6.57 -14.97 0.03
N VAL A 60 5.23 -15.11 0.01
CA VAL A 60 4.41 -14.58 -1.09
C VAL A 60 4.48 -13.05 -1.14
N LEU A 61 4.31 -12.37 -0.01
CA LEU A 61 4.38 -10.90 0.04
C LEU A 61 5.77 -10.38 -0.35
N ARG A 62 6.85 -11.08 0.04
CA ARG A 62 8.22 -10.75 -0.35
C ARG A 62 8.41 -10.91 -1.85
N THR A 63 7.86 -11.96 -2.44
CA THR A 63 7.91 -12.17 -3.90
C THR A 63 7.25 -11.01 -4.63
N PHE A 64 6.04 -10.59 -4.21
CA PHE A 64 5.37 -9.42 -4.80
C PHE A 64 6.18 -8.13 -4.62
N MET A 65 6.80 -7.93 -3.46
CA MET A 65 7.66 -6.76 -3.24
C MET A 65 8.87 -6.75 -4.18
N ILE A 66 9.55 -7.89 -4.36
CA ILE A 66 10.69 -8.01 -5.26
C ILE A 66 10.27 -7.74 -6.71
N GLU A 67 9.14 -8.29 -7.14
CA GLU A 67 8.60 -8.06 -8.48
C GLU A 67 8.21 -6.60 -8.69
N PHE A 68 7.56 -5.97 -7.71
CA PHE A 68 7.23 -4.55 -7.74
C PHE A 68 8.49 -3.70 -7.89
N CYS A 69 9.50 -3.92 -7.06
CA CYS A 69 10.76 -3.18 -7.15
C CYS A 69 11.44 -3.37 -8.50
N ARG A 70 11.50 -4.61 -9.01
CA ARG A 70 12.10 -4.92 -10.31
C ARG A 70 11.38 -4.19 -11.45
N ASN A 71 10.04 -4.23 -11.45
CA ASN A 71 9.24 -3.63 -12.53
C ASN A 71 9.28 -2.10 -12.50
N ASN A 72 9.58 -1.50 -11.36
CA ASN A 72 9.66 -0.04 -11.18
C ASN A 72 11.10 0.49 -11.05
N PHE A 73 12.11 -0.35 -11.33
CA PHE A 73 13.53 0.01 -11.24
C PHE A 73 13.92 0.63 -9.88
N ILE A 74 13.35 0.09 -8.80
CA ILE A 74 13.64 0.51 -7.43
C ILE A 74 14.79 -0.33 -6.90
N ASP A 75 15.89 0.33 -6.54
CA ASP A 75 17.02 -0.33 -5.87
C ASP A 75 16.60 -0.86 -4.50
N ILE A 76 16.74 -2.17 -4.32
CA ILE A 76 16.38 -2.86 -3.08
C ILE A 76 17.61 -2.86 -2.17
N GLU A 77 17.76 -1.83 -1.35
CA GLU A 77 18.77 -1.86 -0.28
C GLU A 77 18.36 -2.81 0.84
N ARG A 78 17.08 -2.76 1.22
CA ARG A 78 16.53 -3.58 2.31
C ARG A 78 15.02 -3.74 2.18
N ILE A 79 14.58 -5.00 2.18
CA ILE A 79 13.19 -5.36 2.46
C ILE A 79 13.07 -5.57 3.98
N PHE A 80 11.99 -5.08 4.56
CA PHE A 80 11.66 -5.36 5.96
C PHE A 80 10.32 -6.05 6.07
N GLU A 81 10.21 -6.85 7.12
CA GLU A 81 9.01 -7.64 7.41
C GLU A 81 8.58 -7.35 8.83
N ARG A 82 7.27 -7.22 9.01
CA ARG A 82 6.69 -6.98 10.31
C ARG A 82 5.32 -7.62 10.39
N LYS A 83 4.95 -8.06 11.59
CA LYS A 83 3.59 -8.50 11.90
C LYS A 83 2.95 -7.50 12.86
N PHE A 84 1.73 -7.07 12.56
CA PHE A 84 0.90 -6.21 13.39
C PHE A 84 -0.38 -6.96 13.74
N GLY A 85 -0.42 -7.60 14.92
CA GLY A 85 -1.50 -8.53 15.25
C GLY A 85 -1.52 -9.69 14.25
N ASP A 86 -2.61 -9.83 13.50
CA ASP A 86 -2.77 -10.85 12.45
C ASP A 86 -2.33 -10.37 11.06
N VAL A 87 -1.97 -9.09 10.90
CA VAL A 87 -1.54 -8.53 9.62
C VAL A 87 -0.04 -8.71 9.43
N MET A 88 0.35 -9.45 8.41
CA MET A 88 1.70 -9.52 7.86
C MET A 88 1.94 -8.33 6.92
N CYS A 89 3.13 -7.75 7.02
CA CYS A 89 3.55 -6.59 6.27
C CYS A 89 4.95 -6.83 5.72
N VAL A 90 5.13 -6.63 4.42
CA VAL A 90 6.44 -6.56 3.76
C VAL A 90 6.58 -5.19 3.13
N GLY A 91 7.68 -4.51 3.43
CA GLY A 91 7.91 -3.12 3.02
C GLY A 91 9.29 -2.88 2.43
N VAL A 92 9.37 -1.85 1.60
CA VAL A 92 10.62 -1.26 1.11
C VAL A 92 10.54 0.26 1.25
N SER A 93 11.68 0.88 1.46
CA SER A 93 11.84 2.33 1.34
C SER A 93 13.06 2.59 0.48
N SER A 94 12.92 3.46 -0.51
CA SER A 94 13.99 3.91 -1.38
C SER A 94 14.05 5.43 -1.33
N ARG A 95 15.26 5.97 -1.26
CA ARG A 95 15.51 7.41 -1.21
C ARG A 95 16.51 7.76 -2.30
N THR A 96 16.12 8.72 -3.13
CA THR A 96 17.03 9.40 -4.05
C THR A 96 17.23 10.84 -3.56
N THR A 97 18.04 11.62 -4.28
CA THR A 97 18.27 13.04 -3.98
C THR A 97 16.98 13.86 -3.91
N ASP A 98 15.99 13.51 -4.73
CA ASP A 98 14.82 14.37 -4.98
C ASP A 98 13.50 13.74 -4.51
N GLN A 99 13.48 12.44 -4.23
CA GLN A 99 12.26 11.73 -3.85
C GLN A 99 12.52 10.63 -2.82
N THR A 100 11.54 10.42 -1.95
CA THR A 100 11.45 9.23 -1.09
C THR A 100 10.22 8.44 -1.52
N LEU A 101 10.43 7.17 -1.87
CA LEU A 101 9.37 6.22 -2.16
C LEU A 101 9.34 5.18 -1.04
N SER A 102 8.16 4.85 -0.56
CA SER A 102 7.97 3.70 0.34
C SER A 102 6.76 2.91 -0.11
N ALA A 103 6.89 1.59 -0.15
CA ALA A 103 5.85 0.68 -0.58
C ALA A 103 5.68 -0.43 0.44
N TRP A 104 4.44 -0.90 0.58
CA TRP A 104 4.07 -1.97 1.50
C TRP A 104 3.06 -2.91 0.86
N TYR A 105 3.25 -4.20 1.06
CA TYR A 105 2.22 -5.21 0.87
C TYR A 105 1.73 -5.68 2.24
N LEU A 106 0.41 -5.71 2.41
CA LEU A 106 -0.26 -6.08 3.65
C LEU A 106 -1.17 -7.28 3.40
N SER A 107 -1.15 -8.26 4.30
CA SER A 107 -2.04 -9.42 4.27
C SER A 107 -2.37 -9.85 5.68
N ASN A 108 -3.63 -10.12 5.97
CA ASN A 108 -4.07 -10.76 7.22
C ASN A 108 -4.03 -12.29 7.15
N GLY A 109 -3.30 -12.87 6.18
CA GLY A 109 -3.22 -14.31 5.91
C GLY A 109 -4.52 -14.92 5.39
N THR A 110 -5.61 -14.16 5.38
CA THR A 110 -6.96 -14.61 5.05
C THR A 110 -7.77 -13.43 4.53
N ILE A 111 -7.83 -13.22 3.22
CA ILE A 111 -8.57 -12.06 2.70
C ILE A 111 -10.03 -12.10 3.16
N LEU A 112 -10.47 -11.03 3.84
CA LEU A 112 -11.72 -10.94 4.60
C LEU A 112 -12.96 -11.13 3.72
N HIS A 113 -13.82 -12.05 4.14
CA HIS A 113 -15.21 -12.17 3.74
C HIS A 113 -15.99 -10.95 4.23
N SER A 114 -16.78 -10.31 3.35
CA SER A 114 -17.97 -9.56 3.73
C SER A 114 -19.19 -10.33 3.28
#